data_AF-A0A0N5AZS4-F1
#
_entry.id   AF-A0A0N5AZS4-F1
#
_cell.length_a   1.000
_cell.length_b   1.000
_cell.length_c   1.000
_cell.angle_alpha   90.00
_cell.angle_beta   90.00
_cell.angle_gamma   90.00
#
_symmetry.space_group_name_H-M   'P 1'
#
loop_
_entity.id
_entity.type
_entity.pdbx_description
1 polymer ?
#
loop_
_entity_poly.entity_id
_entity_poly.type
_entity_poly.pdbx_seq_one_letter_code
_entity_poly.pdbx_strand_id
1 'polypeptide(L)'
;LISESNFHKIAKRRSAFQLAYIEATFEKEERDKNRLSNLSKDGEDDEICKERCNDMLRKGLDMVKAHLGFASISVPPVVDEYDLLLYCRLDLQHDGCLRKCGFTVQFNMRDFVCKNNYKTMKAMLPCYRYASTRIMNECGAKRCGTLNTSDASFDGYGNRCRVLSCDLNCIQNILIANCGEEYGKQATSLLVQYVRQQVRFYNISQIFY
;
A
#
# COMPACT_ATOMS: atom_id res chain seq x y z
N LEU A 1 28.84 -5.68 -29.74
CA LEU A 1 27.52 -5.04 -30.00
C LEU A 1 26.43 -6.07 -29.69
N ILE A 2 25.95 -6.07 -28.44
CA ILE A 2 24.84 -6.94 -28.02
C ILE A 2 23.55 -6.15 -28.29
N SER A 3 22.71 -6.65 -29.19
CA SER A 3 21.51 -5.93 -29.65
C SER A 3 20.50 -5.69 -28.53
N GLU A 4 19.84 -4.53 -28.56
CA GLU A 4 18.80 -4.10 -27.61
C GLU A 4 17.67 -5.12 -27.44
N SER A 5 17.42 -5.97 -28.45
CA SER A 5 16.40 -7.03 -28.39
C SER A 5 16.71 -8.12 -27.36
N ASN A 6 17.98 -8.41 -27.10
CA ASN A 6 18.38 -9.44 -26.13
C ASN A 6 18.27 -8.94 -24.68
N PHE A 7 18.58 -7.66 -24.43
CA PHE A 7 18.39 -7.05 -23.12
C PHE A 7 16.92 -7.06 -22.69
N HIS A 8 16.01 -6.73 -23.62
CA HIS A 8 14.58 -6.68 -23.32
C HIS A 8 13.99 -8.08 -23.01
N LYS A 9 14.47 -9.13 -23.70
CA LYS A 9 14.10 -10.53 -23.42
C LYS A 9 14.64 -11.03 -22.07
N ILE A 10 15.87 -10.66 -21.71
CA ILE A 10 16.49 -11.04 -20.43
C ILE A 10 15.80 -10.33 -19.25
N ALA A 11 15.48 -9.04 -19.39
CA ALA A 11 14.73 -8.28 -18.38
C ALA A 11 13.31 -8.84 -18.18
N LYS A 12 12.58 -9.13 -19.27
CA LYS A 12 11.26 -9.78 -19.18
C LYS A 12 11.31 -11.15 -18.53
N ARG A 13 12.32 -11.98 -18.83
CA ARG A 13 12.49 -13.29 -18.17
C ARG A 13 12.73 -13.13 -16.67
N ARG A 14 13.63 -12.23 -16.24
CA ARG A 14 13.89 -11.99 -14.81
C ARG A 14 12.63 -11.51 -14.07
N SER A 15 11.84 -10.63 -14.67
CA SER A 15 10.54 -10.17 -14.14
C SER A 15 9.53 -11.32 -14.00
N ALA A 16 9.42 -12.19 -15.01
CA ALA A 16 8.53 -13.35 -14.95
C ALA A 16 8.91 -14.36 -13.85
N PHE A 17 10.22 -14.60 -13.63
CA PHE A 17 10.69 -15.44 -12.53
C PHE A 17 10.44 -14.80 -11.15
N GLN A 18 10.57 -13.49 -11.03
CA GLN A 18 10.27 -12.77 -9.79
C GLN A 18 8.77 -12.80 -9.46
N LEU A 19 7.91 -12.63 -10.47
CA LEU A 19 6.45 -12.76 -10.34
C LEU A 19 6.05 -14.18 -9.94
N ALA A 20 6.56 -15.20 -10.64
CA ALA A 20 6.28 -16.60 -10.33
C ALA A 20 6.79 -17.00 -8.92
N TYR A 21 7.93 -16.46 -8.49
CA TYR A 21 8.42 -16.65 -7.13
C TYR A 21 7.47 -16.02 -6.10
N ILE A 22 6.97 -14.80 -6.38
CA ILE A 22 6.06 -14.08 -5.49
C ILE A 22 4.71 -14.81 -5.39
N GLU A 23 4.15 -15.23 -6.52
CA GLU A 23 2.93 -16.05 -6.59
C GLU A 23 3.11 -17.36 -5.81
N ALA A 24 4.22 -18.07 -6.01
CA ALA A 24 4.52 -19.29 -5.26
C ALA A 24 4.68 -19.04 -3.75
N THR A 25 5.25 -17.91 -3.33
CA THR A 25 5.30 -17.54 -1.90
C THR A 25 3.92 -17.20 -1.35
N PHE A 26 3.04 -16.55 -2.11
CA PHE A 26 1.67 -16.29 -1.69
C PHE A 26 0.86 -17.57 -1.52
N GLU A 27 0.98 -18.51 -2.48
CA GLU A 27 0.32 -19.83 -2.38
C GLU A 27 0.87 -20.68 -1.24
N LYS A 28 2.16 -20.56 -0.92
CA LYS A 28 2.76 -21.26 0.22
C LYS A 28 2.25 -20.67 1.55
N GLU A 29 2.11 -19.36 1.64
CA GLU A 29 1.57 -18.72 2.84
C GLU A 29 0.10 -18.99 3.09
N GLU A 30 -0.74 -19.07 2.06
CA GLU A 30 -2.14 -19.44 2.24
C GLU A 30 -2.26 -20.85 2.84
N ARG A 31 -1.34 -21.74 2.46
CA ARG A 31 -1.18 -23.08 3.05
C ARG A 31 -0.62 -23.03 4.47
N ASP A 32 0.35 -22.16 4.75
CA ASP A 32 0.98 -22.06 6.07
C ASP A 32 0.12 -21.28 7.10
N LYS A 33 -0.73 -20.34 6.67
CA LYS A 33 -1.70 -19.62 7.52
C LYS A 33 -2.72 -20.59 8.14
N ASN A 34 -3.06 -21.67 7.43
CA ASN A 34 -3.89 -22.75 7.96
C ASN A 34 -3.14 -23.69 8.93
N ARG A 35 -1.80 -23.63 8.99
CA ARG A 35 -0.96 -24.48 9.85
C ARG A 35 -0.40 -23.76 11.07
N LEU A 36 -0.19 -22.45 10.99
CA LEU A 36 0.49 -21.66 12.03
C LEU A 36 -0.41 -21.21 13.20
N SER A 37 -1.69 -21.56 13.23
CA SER A 37 -2.57 -21.24 14.36
C SER A 37 -2.14 -21.89 15.69
N ASN A 38 -1.11 -22.77 15.69
CA ASN A 38 -0.75 -23.63 16.82
C ASN A 38 0.74 -23.61 17.25
N LEU A 39 1.59 -22.66 16.84
CA LEU A 39 3.03 -22.70 17.22
C LEU A 39 3.57 -21.41 17.87
N SER A 40 3.73 -21.54 19.19
CA SER A 40 4.75 -20.98 20.10
C SER A 40 4.98 -19.46 20.16
N LYS A 41 4.65 -18.90 21.34
CA LYS A 41 5.21 -17.65 21.87
C LYS A 41 6.68 -17.90 22.25
N ASP A 42 7.61 -17.33 21.51
CA ASP A 42 8.94 -17.04 22.07
C ASP A 42 8.74 -16.02 23.19
N GLY A 43 9.40 -16.21 24.35
CA GLY A 43 9.25 -15.38 25.55
C GLY A 43 9.86 -13.98 25.43
N GLU A 44 9.80 -13.36 24.25
CA GLU A 44 10.16 -11.97 24.00
C GLU A 44 8.94 -11.07 24.30
N ASP A 45 9.15 -9.87 24.83
CA ASP A 45 8.08 -8.91 25.05
C ASP A 45 7.40 -8.55 23.72
N ASP A 46 6.07 -8.68 23.66
CA ASP A 46 5.28 -8.52 22.43
C ASP A 46 5.54 -7.14 21.79
N GLU A 47 5.74 -6.08 22.59
CA GLU A 47 6.01 -4.73 22.06
C GLU A 47 7.43 -4.59 21.49
N ILE A 48 8.43 -5.24 22.10
CA ILE A 48 9.80 -5.31 21.55
C ILE A 48 9.80 -6.08 20.22
N CYS A 49 9.07 -7.20 20.17
CA CYS A 49 8.91 -8.01 18.96
C CYS A 49 8.28 -7.21 17.81
N LYS A 50 7.19 -6.50 18.11
CA LYS A 50 6.50 -5.61 17.18
C LYS A 50 7.41 -4.50 16.67
N GLU A 51 8.16 -3.83 17.55
CA GLU A 51 9.07 -2.76 17.16
C GLU A 51 10.19 -3.28 16.27
N ARG A 52 10.71 -4.49 16.53
CA ARG A 52 11.66 -5.16 15.64
C ARG A 52 11.08 -5.44 14.26
N CYS A 53 9.83 -5.93 14.19
CA CYS A 53 9.15 -6.13 12.91
C CYS A 53 9.01 -4.80 12.15
N ASN A 54 8.57 -3.74 12.83
CA ASN A 54 8.40 -2.41 12.25
C ASN A 54 9.74 -1.83 11.75
N ASP A 55 10.82 -1.99 12.50
CA ASP A 55 12.14 -1.51 12.12
C ASP A 55 12.69 -2.26 10.89
N MET A 56 12.47 -3.58 10.81
CA MET A 56 12.80 -4.36 9.61
C MET A 56 12.01 -3.89 8.37
N LEU A 57 10.71 -3.63 8.53
CA LEU A 57 9.89 -3.08 7.44
C LEU A 57 10.40 -1.72 7.01
N ARG A 58 10.65 -0.80 7.96
CA ARG A 58 11.14 0.56 7.69
C ARG A 58 12.45 0.53 6.90
N LYS A 59 13.44 -0.23 7.39
CA LYS A 59 14.73 -0.42 6.68
C LYS A 59 14.55 -1.03 5.30
N GLY A 60 13.58 -1.93 5.15
CA GLY A 60 13.20 -2.49 3.85
C GLY A 60 12.67 -1.42 2.90
N LEU A 61 11.76 -0.58 3.38
CA LEU A 61 11.12 0.48 2.60
C LEU A 61 12.08 1.58 2.15
N ASP A 62 13.21 1.78 2.85
CA ASP A 62 14.29 2.67 2.39
C ASP A 62 14.87 2.24 1.03
N MET A 63 14.71 0.98 0.63
CA MET A 63 15.14 0.46 -0.68
C MET A 63 14.06 0.61 -1.77
N VAL A 64 12.84 1.03 -1.41
CA VAL A 64 11.71 1.21 -2.32
C VAL A 64 11.62 2.67 -2.71
N LYS A 65 11.58 2.98 -4.02
CA LYS A 65 11.39 4.37 -4.43
C LYS A 65 9.95 4.78 -4.18
N ALA A 66 9.80 5.86 -3.42
CA ALA A 66 8.53 6.42 -3.01
C ALA A 66 8.31 7.82 -3.61
N HIS A 67 7.07 8.17 -3.94
CA HIS A 67 6.59 9.49 -4.29
C HIS A 67 5.68 10.05 -3.18
N LEU A 68 5.80 11.31 -2.81
CA LEU A 68 5.07 11.87 -1.66
C LEU A 68 3.63 12.31 -1.95
N GLY A 69 3.11 12.02 -3.16
CA GLY A 69 1.84 12.55 -3.64
C GLY A 69 0.61 12.19 -2.80
N PHE A 70 0.58 11.05 -2.13
CA PHE A 70 -0.62 10.59 -1.42
C PHE A 70 -0.51 10.69 0.09
N ALA A 71 0.18 11.69 0.65
CA ALA A 71 0.45 11.74 2.09
C ALA A 71 -0.79 11.55 3.01
N SER A 72 -1.98 12.00 2.59
CA SER A 72 -3.24 11.81 3.33
C SER A 72 -4.02 10.54 2.98
N ILE A 73 -3.65 9.86 1.88
CA ILE A 73 -4.23 8.59 1.44
C ILE A 73 -3.14 7.54 1.55
N SER A 74 -3.20 6.70 2.58
CA SER A 74 -2.17 5.71 2.94
C SER A 74 -2.00 4.58 1.91
N VAL A 75 -1.81 4.89 0.62
CA VAL A 75 -1.55 4.01 -0.54
C VAL A 75 -0.04 3.95 -0.75
N PRO A 76 0.54 2.84 -1.28
CA PRO A 76 1.98 2.71 -1.33
C PRO A 76 2.49 3.76 -2.31
N PRO A 77 3.43 4.61 -1.91
CA PRO A 77 3.95 5.68 -2.75
C PRO A 77 4.87 5.17 -3.87
N VAL A 78 4.73 3.95 -4.37
CA VAL A 78 5.73 3.33 -5.25
C VAL A 78 5.79 3.96 -6.64
N VAL A 79 7.00 4.03 -7.21
CA VAL A 79 7.27 4.74 -8.48
C VAL A 79 7.14 3.83 -9.71
N ASP A 80 7.50 2.55 -9.59
CA ASP A 80 7.46 1.59 -10.68
C ASP A 80 7.08 0.17 -10.25
N GLU A 81 6.99 -0.75 -11.23
CA GLU A 81 6.61 -2.14 -10.99
C GLU A 81 7.57 -2.87 -10.05
N TYR A 82 8.87 -2.63 -10.16
CA TYR A 82 9.86 -3.31 -9.31
C TYR A 82 9.73 -2.82 -7.86
N ASP A 83 9.52 -1.53 -7.67
CA ASP A 83 9.22 -0.95 -6.36
C ASP A 83 7.92 -1.51 -5.78
N LEU A 84 6.88 -1.67 -6.60
CA LEU A 84 5.62 -2.31 -6.18
C LEU A 84 5.82 -3.77 -5.77
N LEU A 85 6.62 -4.54 -6.51
CA LEU A 85 6.95 -5.93 -6.16
C LEU A 85 7.72 -6.00 -4.84
N LEU A 86 8.73 -5.15 -4.67
CA LEU A 86 9.54 -5.10 -3.46
C LEU A 86 8.70 -4.69 -2.25
N TYR A 87 7.87 -3.65 -2.40
CA TYR A 87 6.91 -3.23 -1.38
C TYR A 87 6.02 -4.40 -0.94
N CYS A 88 5.39 -5.10 -1.89
CA CYS A 88 4.52 -6.23 -1.58
C CYS A 88 5.24 -7.38 -0.87
N ARG A 89 6.53 -7.58 -1.14
CA ARG A 89 7.35 -8.60 -0.49
C ARG A 89 7.76 -8.23 0.93
N LEU A 90 8.10 -6.97 1.15
CA LEU A 90 8.47 -6.46 2.48
C LEU A 90 7.25 -6.47 3.41
N ASP A 91 6.11 -6.03 2.89
CA ASP A 91 4.85 -6.03 3.62
C ASP A 91 4.39 -7.45 3.99
N LEU A 92 4.55 -8.40 3.06
CA LEU A 92 4.39 -9.83 3.28
C LEU A 92 5.24 -10.36 4.45
N GLN A 93 6.54 -10.03 4.46
CA GLN A 93 7.45 -10.46 5.53
C GLN A 93 7.09 -9.83 6.88
N HIS A 94 6.64 -8.58 6.87
CA HIS A 94 6.20 -7.86 8.06
C HIS A 94 4.94 -8.48 8.68
N ASP A 95 3.92 -8.77 7.88
CA ASP A 95 2.71 -9.47 8.32
C ASP A 95 3.04 -10.85 8.92
N GLY A 96 3.95 -11.60 8.29
CA GLY A 96 4.45 -12.86 8.84
C GLY A 96 5.22 -12.70 10.15
N CYS A 97 5.98 -11.61 10.31
CA CYS A 97 6.69 -11.27 11.55
C CYS A 97 5.71 -10.96 12.68
N LEU A 98 4.74 -10.08 12.44
CA LEU A 98 3.72 -9.69 13.42
C LEU A 98 2.90 -10.88 13.91
N ARG A 99 2.52 -11.80 13.02
CA ARG A 99 1.80 -13.03 13.42
C ARG A 99 2.62 -13.92 14.35
N LYS A 100 3.93 -14.02 14.14
CA LYS A 100 4.83 -14.77 15.04
C LYS A 100 4.94 -14.10 16.41
N CYS A 101 4.87 -12.77 16.45
CA CYS A 101 4.76 -11.99 17.70
C CYS A 101 3.35 -12.05 18.32
N GLY A 102 2.40 -12.82 17.77
CA GLY A 102 1.04 -12.95 18.32
C GLY A 102 0.04 -11.84 17.91
N PHE A 103 0.43 -10.92 17.02
CA PHE A 103 -0.46 -9.87 16.54
C PHE A 103 -1.32 -10.32 15.35
N THR A 104 -2.57 -9.86 15.33
CA THR A 104 -3.51 -10.13 14.24
C THR A 104 -3.65 -8.88 13.37
N VAL A 105 -3.24 -8.95 12.11
CA VAL A 105 -3.36 -7.83 11.16
C VAL A 105 -4.77 -7.84 10.55
N GLN A 106 -5.61 -6.86 10.91
CA GLN A 106 -7.04 -6.82 10.54
C GLN A 106 -7.29 -6.31 9.11
N PHE A 107 -6.54 -5.31 8.67
CA PHE A 107 -6.53 -4.82 7.29
C PHE A 107 -5.15 -4.27 6.99
N ASN A 108 -4.55 -4.73 5.90
CA ASN A 108 -3.28 -4.26 5.42
C ASN A 108 -3.40 -3.85 3.95
N MET A 109 -2.70 -2.77 3.59
CA MET A 109 -2.47 -2.34 2.23
C MET A 109 -2.07 -3.47 1.27
N ARG A 110 -1.36 -4.50 1.75
CA ARG A 110 -1.10 -5.72 0.99
C ARG A 110 -2.35 -6.43 0.48
N ASP A 111 -3.39 -6.56 1.29
CA ASP A 111 -4.60 -7.28 0.86
C ASP A 111 -5.31 -6.52 -0.26
N PHE A 112 -5.37 -5.19 -0.15
CA PHE A 112 -5.98 -4.39 -1.20
C PHE A 112 -5.09 -4.32 -2.46
N VAL A 113 -3.86 -3.85 -2.32
CA VAL A 113 -2.97 -3.56 -3.45
C VAL A 113 -2.31 -4.82 -3.97
N CYS A 114 -1.63 -5.58 -3.12
CA CYS A 114 -0.76 -6.67 -3.56
C CYS A 114 -1.52 -7.94 -3.95
N LYS A 115 -2.64 -8.24 -3.29
CA LYS A 115 -3.45 -9.43 -3.61
C LYS A 115 -4.52 -9.14 -4.65
N ASN A 116 -5.37 -8.13 -4.38
CA ASN A 116 -6.59 -7.93 -5.17
C ASN A 116 -6.43 -6.96 -6.34
N ASN A 117 -5.54 -5.98 -6.24
CA ASN A 117 -5.46 -4.88 -7.20
C ASN A 117 -4.06 -4.69 -7.81
N TYR A 118 -3.20 -5.71 -7.79
CA TYR A 118 -1.79 -5.54 -8.20
C TYR A 118 -1.67 -5.06 -9.64
N LYS A 119 -2.38 -5.72 -10.56
CA LYS A 119 -2.39 -5.36 -11.99
C LYS A 119 -2.93 -3.95 -12.22
N THR A 120 -4.00 -3.58 -11.52
CA THR A 120 -4.61 -2.25 -11.60
C THR A 120 -3.67 -1.19 -11.06
N MET A 121 -3.07 -1.40 -9.88
CA MET A 121 -2.09 -0.49 -9.30
C MET A 121 -0.90 -0.31 -10.24
N LYS A 122 -0.29 -1.42 -10.70
CA LYS A 122 0.79 -1.43 -11.68
C LYS A 122 0.44 -0.61 -12.91
N ALA A 123 -0.77 -0.79 -13.44
CA ALA A 123 -1.22 -0.04 -14.60
C ALA A 123 -1.23 1.45 -14.32
N MET A 124 -1.68 1.91 -13.14
CA MET A 124 -1.82 3.34 -12.80
C MET A 124 -0.51 4.04 -12.37
N LEU A 125 0.55 3.30 -12.02
CA LEU A 125 1.82 3.86 -11.53
C LEU A 125 2.40 5.01 -12.38
N PRO A 126 2.41 4.94 -13.73
CA PRO A 126 2.95 6.04 -14.54
C PRO A 126 2.24 7.37 -14.30
N CYS A 127 0.91 7.35 -14.17
CA CYS A 127 0.12 8.55 -13.91
C CYS A 127 0.35 9.07 -12.48
N TYR A 128 0.37 8.19 -11.48
CA TYR A 128 0.67 8.58 -10.10
C TYR A 128 2.06 9.20 -9.97
N ARG A 129 3.07 8.57 -10.55
CA ARG A 129 4.44 9.10 -10.60
C ARG A 129 4.46 10.49 -11.22
N TYR A 130 3.86 10.67 -12.39
CA TYR A 130 3.88 11.92 -13.12
C TYR A 130 3.10 13.05 -12.40
N ALA A 131 1.97 12.72 -11.77
CA ALA A 131 1.15 13.67 -11.03
C ALA A 131 1.67 13.97 -9.61
N SER A 132 2.52 13.10 -9.05
CA SER A 132 2.88 13.08 -7.62
C SER A 132 3.33 14.43 -7.05
N THR A 133 4.22 15.13 -7.74
CA THR A 133 4.73 16.44 -7.29
C THR A 133 3.63 17.48 -7.21
N ARG A 134 2.71 17.51 -8.19
CA ARG A 134 1.58 18.44 -8.17
C ARG A 134 0.61 18.09 -7.05
N ILE A 135 0.30 16.81 -6.89
CA ILE A 135 -0.58 16.37 -5.82
C ILE A 135 -0.03 16.76 -4.44
N MET A 136 1.27 16.54 -4.19
CA MET A 136 1.93 16.93 -2.94
C MET A 136 1.83 18.44 -2.67
N ASN A 137 1.91 19.27 -3.71
CA ASN A 137 1.93 20.72 -3.58
C ASN A 137 0.52 21.34 -3.49
N GLU A 138 -0.46 20.75 -4.19
CA GLU A 138 -1.79 21.34 -4.41
C GLU A 138 -2.90 20.71 -3.56
N CYS A 139 -2.71 19.48 -3.06
CA CYS A 139 -3.66 18.74 -2.23
C CYS A 139 -3.15 18.53 -0.80
N GLY A 140 -3.94 17.86 0.04
CA GLY A 140 -3.57 17.56 1.43
C GLY A 140 -3.88 18.70 2.39
N ALA A 141 -3.16 18.74 3.51
CA ALA A 141 -3.50 19.57 4.66
C ALA A 141 -3.64 21.07 4.38
N LYS A 142 -2.85 21.60 3.44
CA LYS A 142 -2.90 23.01 3.04
C LYS A 142 -4.24 23.40 2.39
N ARG A 143 -4.91 22.45 1.74
CA ARG A 143 -6.18 22.67 1.02
C ARG A 143 -7.38 22.09 1.75
N CYS A 144 -7.25 20.88 2.28
CA CYS A 144 -8.35 20.08 2.80
C CYS A 144 -8.35 19.98 4.34
N GLY A 145 -7.31 20.48 5.01
CA GLY A 145 -7.14 20.37 6.45
C GLY A 145 -6.44 19.08 6.88
N THR A 146 -6.04 19.00 8.15
CA THR A 146 -5.27 17.86 8.68
C THR A 146 -6.16 16.66 8.96
N LEU A 147 -5.69 15.47 8.57
CA LEU A 147 -6.36 14.21 8.87
C LEU A 147 -6.06 13.80 10.33
N ASN A 148 -7.06 13.92 11.21
CA ASN A 148 -6.94 13.47 12.60
C ASN A 148 -7.42 12.03 12.73
N THR A 149 -6.48 11.09 12.88
CA THR A 149 -6.75 9.65 12.99
C THR A 149 -6.92 9.13 14.42
N SER A 150 -6.75 10.00 15.43
CA SER A 150 -6.87 9.66 16.86
C SER A 150 -8.28 9.87 17.44
N ASP A 151 -9.10 10.73 16.84
CA ASP A 151 -10.44 11.04 17.35
C ASP A 151 -11.48 10.02 16.85
N ALA A 152 -11.88 9.09 17.71
CA ALA A 152 -12.86 8.04 17.42
C ALA A 152 -14.32 8.47 17.62
N SER A 153 -14.58 9.75 17.92
CA SER A 153 -15.94 10.28 18.05
C SER A 153 -16.66 10.34 16.70
N PHE A 154 -17.98 10.50 16.75
CA PHE A 154 -18.79 10.70 15.54
C PHE A 154 -18.35 11.95 14.75
N ASP A 155 -18.02 13.04 15.45
CA ASP A 155 -17.52 14.27 14.86
C ASP A 155 -16.12 14.06 14.24
N GLY A 156 -15.26 13.29 14.92
CA GLY A 156 -13.97 12.86 14.40
C GLY A 156 -14.09 12.07 13.10
N TYR A 157 -15.02 11.12 13.05
CA TYR A 157 -15.35 10.37 11.83
C TYR A 157 -15.85 11.28 10.70
N GLY A 158 -16.79 12.18 11.00
CA GLY A 158 -17.31 13.16 10.04
C GLY A 158 -16.21 14.04 9.45
N ASN A 159 -15.29 14.52 10.30
CA ASN A 159 -14.14 15.30 9.85
C ASN A 159 -13.20 14.48 8.96
N ARG A 160 -12.88 13.22 9.31
CA ARG A 160 -12.05 12.34 8.45
C ARG A 160 -12.67 12.15 7.07
N CYS A 161 -13.96 11.85 6.99
CA CYS A 161 -14.66 11.68 5.72
C CYS A 161 -14.61 12.96 4.89
N ARG A 162 -14.78 14.14 5.52
CA ARG A 162 -14.69 15.44 4.84
C ARG A 162 -13.31 15.69 4.25
N VAL A 163 -12.24 15.49 5.05
CA VAL A 163 -10.86 15.69 4.60
C VAL A 163 -10.51 14.73 3.47
N LEU A 164 -10.79 13.43 3.64
CA LEU A 164 -10.51 12.40 2.62
C LEU A 164 -11.29 12.66 1.32
N SER A 165 -12.56 13.07 1.41
CA SER A 165 -13.36 13.41 0.23
C SER A 165 -12.80 14.62 -0.51
N CYS A 166 -12.40 15.66 0.21
CA CYS A 166 -11.74 16.83 -0.36
C CYS A 166 -10.43 16.47 -1.08
N ASP A 167 -9.58 15.66 -0.43
CA ASP A 167 -8.31 15.24 -1.00
C ASP A 167 -8.50 14.36 -2.23
N LEU A 168 -9.40 13.38 -2.18
CA LEU A 168 -9.73 12.53 -3.34
C LEU A 168 -10.21 13.36 -4.53
N ASN A 169 -11.05 14.37 -4.31
CA ASN A 169 -11.50 15.27 -5.37
C ASN A 169 -10.35 16.12 -5.92
N CYS A 170 -9.49 16.67 -5.06
CA CYS A 170 -8.30 17.40 -5.49
C CYS A 170 -7.37 16.53 -6.35
N ILE A 171 -7.08 15.32 -5.87
CA ILE A 171 -6.27 14.31 -6.56
C ILE A 171 -6.88 13.96 -7.91
N GLN A 172 -8.20 13.73 -7.97
CA GLN A 172 -8.89 13.42 -9.21
C GLN A 172 -8.67 14.48 -10.29
N ASN A 173 -8.82 15.75 -9.92
CA ASN A 173 -8.64 16.85 -10.86
C ASN A 173 -7.21 16.90 -11.40
N ILE A 174 -6.21 16.65 -10.54
CA ILE A 174 -4.81 16.61 -10.98
C ILE A 174 -4.55 15.39 -11.87
N LEU A 175 -5.05 14.21 -11.51
CA LEU A 175 -4.88 13.00 -12.30
C LEU A 175 -5.54 13.13 -13.68
N ILE A 176 -6.74 13.70 -13.77
CA ILE A 176 -7.42 13.98 -15.04
C ILE A 176 -6.61 14.97 -15.88
N ALA A 177 -6.15 16.07 -15.27
CA ALA A 177 -5.38 17.08 -15.98
C ALA A 177 -4.03 16.56 -16.51
N ASN A 178 -3.39 15.63 -15.78
CA ASN A 178 -2.06 15.13 -16.11
C ASN A 178 -2.07 13.86 -16.98
N CYS A 179 -3.14 13.06 -16.91
CA CYS A 179 -3.16 11.72 -17.50
C CYS A 179 -4.35 11.48 -18.44
N GLY A 180 -5.22 12.47 -18.62
CA GLY A 180 -6.44 12.36 -19.42
C GLY A 180 -7.65 11.92 -18.61
N GLU A 181 -8.85 12.21 -19.12
CA GLU A 181 -10.10 12.04 -18.37
C GLU A 181 -10.40 10.60 -17.99
N GLU A 182 -10.32 9.66 -18.94
CA GLU A 182 -10.62 8.26 -18.69
C GLU A 182 -9.63 7.65 -17.69
N TYR A 183 -8.34 7.80 -17.98
CA TYR A 183 -7.28 7.19 -17.18
C TYR A 183 -7.15 7.84 -15.80
N GLY A 184 -7.29 9.16 -15.72
CA GLY A 184 -7.34 9.88 -14.45
C GLY A 184 -8.50 9.41 -13.56
N LYS A 185 -9.71 9.23 -14.12
CA LYS A 185 -10.86 8.68 -13.40
C LYS A 185 -10.63 7.23 -12.93
N GLN A 186 -10.04 6.38 -13.76
CA GLN A 186 -9.70 5.00 -13.38
C GLN A 186 -8.70 4.97 -12.22
N ALA A 187 -7.66 5.81 -12.29
CA ALA A 187 -6.66 5.97 -11.25
C ALA A 187 -7.31 6.44 -9.93
N THR A 188 -8.14 7.49 -9.99
CA THR A 188 -8.91 7.94 -8.81
C THR A 188 -9.82 6.85 -8.24
N SER A 189 -10.51 6.08 -9.09
CA SER A 189 -11.42 5.02 -8.64
C SER A 189 -10.72 4.00 -7.75
N LEU A 190 -9.47 3.63 -8.07
CA LEU A 190 -8.67 2.73 -7.23
C LEU A 190 -8.41 3.33 -5.83
N LEU A 191 -8.07 4.61 -5.76
CA LEU A 191 -7.85 5.32 -4.48
C LEU A 191 -9.14 5.42 -3.66
N VAL A 192 -10.28 5.71 -4.31
CA VAL A 192 -11.60 5.76 -3.66
C VAL A 192 -11.97 4.39 -3.09
N GLN A 193 -11.74 3.31 -3.84
CA GLN A 193 -11.99 1.96 -3.37
C GLN A 193 -11.12 1.60 -2.16
N TYR A 194 -9.84 1.98 -2.19
CA TYR A 194 -8.95 1.79 -1.06
C TYR A 194 -9.45 2.52 0.19
N VAL A 195 -9.73 3.82 0.09
CA VAL A 195 -10.22 4.64 1.20
C VAL A 195 -11.53 4.08 1.75
N ARG A 196 -12.45 3.63 0.89
CA ARG A 196 -13.71 3.00 1.33
C ARG A 196 -13.47 1.73 2.15
N GLN A 197 -12.52 0.88 1.74
CA GLN A 197 -12.17 -0.29 2.53
C GLN A 197 -11.53 0.11 3.86
N GLN A 198 -10.56 1.02 3.81
CA GLN A 198 -9.87 1.54 5.00
C GLN A 198 -10.86 2.10 6.04
N VAL A 199 -11.82 2.93 5.62
CA VAL A 199 -12.87 3.49 6.49
C VAL A 199 -13.79 2.41 7.04
N ARG A 200 -14.16 1.39 6.24
CA ARG A 200 -14.96 0.25 6.74
C ARG A 200 -14.25 -0.52 7.84
N PHE A 201 -12.95 -0.79 7.67
CA PHE A 201 -12.17 -1.47 8.70
C PHE A 201 -11.97 -0.60 9.94
N TYR A 202 -11.75 0.71 9.79
CA TYR A 202 -11.68 1.63 10.93
C TYR A 202 -12.98 1.73 11.73
N ASN A 203 -14.14 1.55 11.09
CA ASN A 203 -15.44 1.48 11.77
C ASN A 203 -15.70 0.12 12.44
N ILE A 204 -15.05 -0.96 11.98
CA ILE A 204 -15.11 -2.27 12.65
C ILE A 204 -14.10 -2.33 13.81
N SER A 205 -13.03 -1.53 13.75
CA SER A 205 -11.99 -1.44 14.78
C SER A 205 -12.24 -0.34 15.84
N GLN A 206 -13.50 -0.12 16.24
CA GLN A 206 -13.76 0.33 17.62
C GLN A 206 -13.41 -0.75 18.67
N ILE A 207 -12.77 -1.85 18.26
CA ILE A 207 -12.29 -2.89 19.14
C ILE A 207 -10.84 -3.24 18.79
N PHE A 208 -9.97 -2.68 19.64
CA PHE A 208 -8.56 -2.96 19.91
C PHE A 208 -7.48 -2.01 19.34
N TYR A 209 -6.72 -1.52 20.32
CA TYR A 209 -5.59 -0.59 20.36
C TYR A 209 -4.40 -1.00 19.49
#